data_AF-A0A963EX06-F1
#
_entry.id   AF-A0A963EX06-F1
#
_cell.length_a   1.000
_cell.length_b   1.000
_cell.length_c   1.000
_cell.angle_alpha   90.00
_cell.angle_beta   90.00
_cell.angle_gamma   90.00
#
_symmetry.space_group_name_H-M   'P 1'
#
loop_
_entity.id
_entity.type
_entity.pdbx_description
1 polymer ?
#
loop_
_entity_poly.entity_id
_entity_poly.type
_entity_poly.pdbx_seq_one_letter_code
_entity_poly.pdbx_strand_id
1 'polypeptide(L)' 'GQSVAILFLDLDHFKEVNDTLGHTVGDLLLQEVVGRISSEVRSSDTLCRLGGDEFVVVVPQTRVPGEAERIAQS' A
#
# COMPACT_ATOMS: atom_id res chain seq x y z
N GLY A 1 18.50 -3.61 19.19
CA GLY A 1 17.18 -3.07 18.83
C GLY A 1 16.68 -3.79 17.60
N GLN A 2 15.36 -3.83 17.39
CA GLN A 2 14.77 -4.32 16.14
C GLN A 2 14.53 -3.14 15.20
N SER A 3 14.78 -3.32 13.91
CA SER A 3 14.53 -2.29 12.90
C SER A 3 13.04 -2.23 12.55
N VAL A 4 12.59 -1.06 12.13
CA VAL A 4 11.25 -0.83 11.58
C VAL A 4 11.42 -0.20 10.21
N ALA A 5 10.74 -0.74 9.22
CA ALA A 5 10.62 -0.13 7.90
C ALA A 5 9.24 0.52 7.76
N ILE A 6 9.20 1.65 7.04
CA ILE A 6 7.97 2.37 6.71
C ILE A 6 7.97 2.53 5.19
N LEU A 7 6.90 2.08 4.56
CA LEU A 7 6.68 2.27 3.13
C LEU A 7 5.58 3.31 2.96
N PHE A 8 5.84 4.27 2.08
CA PHE A 8 4.84 5.21 1.56
C PHE A 8 4.52 4.82 0.14
N LEU A 9 3.24 4.71 -0.17
CA LEU A 9 2.70 4.28 -1.45
C LEU A 9 1.71 5.35 -1.92
N ASP A 10 1.85 5.77 -3.17
CA ASP A 10 0.94 6.67 -3.85
C ASP A 10 0.50 5.99 -5.16
N LEU A 11 -0.79 6.11 -5.52
CA LEU A 11 -1.30 5.50 -6.74
C LEU A 11 -1.15 6.46 -7.91
N ASP A 12 -0.19 6.16 -8.79
CA ASP A 12 0.03 6.91 -10.01
C ASP A 12 -1.27 7.07 -10.82
N HIS A 13 -1.58 8.30 -11.22
CA HIS A 13 -2.73 8.66 -12.06
C HIS A 13 -4.10 8.31 -11.48
N PHE A 14 -4.24 8.08 -10.16
CA PHE A 14 -5.54 7.77 -9.55
C PHE A 14 -6.61 8.84 -9.83
N LYS A 15 -6.23 10.12 -9.82
CA LYS A 15 -7.11 11.22 -10.22
C LYS A 15 -7.61 11.09 -11.66
N GLU A 16 -6.76 10.68 -12.60
CA GLU A 16 -7.15 10.51 -14.01
C GLU A 16 -8.14 9.36 -14.17
N VAL A 17 -7.99 8.28 -13.39
CA VAL A 17 -8.98 7.19 -13.33
C VAL A 17 -10.33 7.71 -12.84
N ASN A 18 -10.35 8.48 -11.75
CA ASN A 18 -11.58 9.07 -11.22
C ASN A 18 -12.24 10.03 -12.22
N ASP A 19 -11.46 10.90 -12.85
CA ASP A 19 -11.96 11.91 -13.78
C ASP A 19 -12.45 11.28 -15.10
N THR A 20 -11.86 10.16 -15.54
CA THR A 20 -12.19 9.50 -16.82
C THR A 20 -13.26 8.41 -16.69
N LEU A 21 -13.19 7.61 -15.62
CA LEU A 21 -14.01 6.41 -15.44
C LEU A 21 -15.02 6.53 -14.28
N GLY A 22 -14.94 7.62 -13.52
CA GLY A 22 -15.83 7.90 -12.39
C GLY A 22 -15.36 7.28 -11.08
N HIS A 23 -15.83 7.87 -9.97
CA HIS A 23 -15.37 7.52 -8.62
C HIS A 23 -15.65 6.07 -8.23
N THR A 24 -16.74 5.47 -8.73
CA THR A 24 -17.03 4.06 -8.46
C THR A 24 -15.92 3.14 -8.97
N VAL A 25 -15.30 3.46 -10.11
CA VAL A 25 -14.16 2.69 -10.63
C VAL A 25 -12.91 2.96 -9.80
N GLY A 26 -12.71 4.19 -9.34
CA GLY A 26 -11.65 4.51 -8.39
C GLY A 26 -11.78 3.73 -7.07
N ASP A 27 -12.99 3.60 -6.52
CA ASP A 27 -13.24 2.82 -5.31
C ASP A 27 -12.88 1.33 -5.51
N LEU A 28 -13.21 0.76 -6.67
CA LEU A 28 -12.82 -0.61 -7.02
C LEU A 28 -11.30 -0.76 -7.15
N LEU A 29 -10.63 0.23 -7.74
CA LEU A 29 -9.17 0.24 -7.83
C LEU A 29 -8.52 0.28 -6.43
N LEU A 30 -9.03 1.11 -5.52
CA LEU A 30 -8.56 1.16 -4.14
C LEU A 30 -8.75 -0.17 -3.41
N GLN A 31 -9.89 -0.84 -3.61
CA GLN A 31 -10.15 -2.17 -3.04
C GLN A 31 -9.16 -3.22 -3.56
N GLU A 32 -8.90 -3.21 -4.86
CA GLU A 32 -7.93 -4.11 -5.50
C GLU A 32 -6.51 -3.88 -4.97
N VAL A 33 -6.10 -2.62 -4.84
CA VAL A 33 -4.78 -2.24 -4.27
C VAL A 33 -4.65 -2.76 -2.84
N VAL A 34 -5.66 -2.53 -1.99
CA VAL A 34 -5.66 -3.05 -0.61
C VAL A 34 -5.58 -4.57 -0.62
N GLY A 35 -6.29 -5.25 -1.53
CA GLY A 35 -6.23 -6.71 -1.68
C GLY A 35 -4.82 -7.21 -2.00
N ARG A 36 -4.14 -6.57 -2.96
CA ARG A 36 -2.76 -6.92 -3.34
C ARG A 36 -1.78 -6.73 -2.20
N ILE A 37 -1.77 -5.54 -1.59
CA ILE A 37 -0.84 -5.25 -0.48
C ILE A 37 -1.14 -6.17 0.70
N SER A 38 -2.41 -6.39 1.03
CA SER A 38 -2.81 -7.29 2.13
C SER A 38 -2.34 -8.73 1.94
N SER A 39 -2.18 -9.18 0.68
CA SER A 39 -1.67 -10.52 0.38
C SER A 39 -0.16 -10.65 0.59
N GLU A 40 0.57 -9.54 0.53
CA GLU A 40 2.03 -9.53 0.70
C GLU A 40 2.44 -9.22 2.14
N VAL A 41 1.63 -8.53 2.93
CA VAL A 41 1.96 -8.16 4.32
C VAL A 41 1.66 -9.28 5.32
N ARG A 42 2.39 -9.30 6.43
CA ARG A 42 2.17 -10.25 7.54
C ARG A 42 1.11 -9.71 8.48
N SER A 43 0.57 -10.58 9.33
CA SER A 43 -0.36 -10.17 10.40
C SER A 43 0.24 -9.21 11.43
N SER A 44 1.58 -9.14 11.52
CA SER A 44 2.31 -8.21 12.39
C SER A 44 2.49 -6.83 11.77
N ASP A 45 2.29 -6.72 10.47
CA ASP A 45 2.49 -5.48 9.71
C ASP A 45 1.20 -4.69 9.72
N THR A 46 1.30 -3.37 9.60
CA THR A 46 0.15 -2.47 9.62
C THR A 46 0.01 -1.77 8.28
N LEU A 47 -1.06 -2.08 7.54
CA LEU A 47 -1.47 -1.33 6.36
C LEU A 47 -2.50 -0.26 6.76
N CYS A 48 -2.23 1.00 6.41
CA CYS A 48 -3.09 2.14 6.66
C CYS A 48 -3.32 2.92 5.36
N ARG A 49 -4.54 3.45 5.18
CA ARG A 49 -4.82 4.49 4.18
C ARG A 49 -4.73 5.85 4.85
N LEU A 50 -3.86 6.73 4.35
CA LEU A 50 -3.67 8.08 4.90
C LEU A 50 -4.54 9.13 4.18
N GLY A 51 -4.73 8.96 2.87
CA GLY A 51 -5.37 9.94 2.01
C GLY A 51 -6.30 9.30 0.98
N GLY A 52 -6.49 10.00 -0.15
CA GLY A 52 -7.28 9.50 -1.27
C GLY A 52 -6.68 8.22 -1.85
N ASP A 53 -5.47 8.35 -2.38
CA ASP A 53 -4.64 7.34 -3.04
C ASP A 53 -3.41 6.93 -2.21
N GLU A 54 -3.17 7.62 -1.09
CA GLU A 54 -1.96 7.41 -0.28
C GLU A 54 -2.15 6.30 0.76
N PHE A 55 -1.20 5.36 0.77
CA PHE A 55 -1.13 4.25 1.72
C PHE A 55 0.22 4.21 2.44
N VAL A 56 0.20 3.69 3.67
CA VAL A 56 1.41 3.42 4.46
C VAL A 56 1.40 1.99 4.96
N VAL A 57 2.55 1.34 4.84
CA VAL A 57 2.81 0.04 5.46
C VAL A 57 3.90 0.20 6.51
N VAL A 58 3.58 -0.16 7.75
CA VAL A 58 4.54 -0.25 8.85
C VAL A 58 4.95 -1.71 8.99
N VAL A 59 6.24 -2.00 8.79
CA VAL A 59 6.80 -3.35 8.89
C VAL A 59 7.70 -3.39 10.12
N PRO A 60 7.17 -3.78 11.30
CA PRO A 60 7.98 -3.91 12.49
C PRO A 60 8.91 -5.12 12.38
N GLN A 61 9.99 -5.11 13.16
CA GLN A 61 10.93 -6.24 13.24
C GLN A 61 11.58 -6.63 11.92
N THR A 62 11.81 -5.66 11.02
CA THR A 62 12.47 -5.90 9.73
C THR A 62 13.85 -6.50 9.97
N ARG A 63 14.04 -7.76 9.55
CA ARG A 63 15.30 -8.49 9.79
C ARG A 63 16.28 -8.33 8.64
N VAL A 64 15.75 -8.11 7.43
CA VAL A 64 16.54 -7.92 6.21
C VAL A 64 15.92 -6.78 5.36
N PRO A 65 16.74 -5.95 4.68
CA PRO A 65 16.23 -4.87 3.84
C PRO A 65 15.19 -5.30 2.80
N GLY A 66 15.34 -6.50 2.24
CA GLY A 66 14.45 -7.01 1.17
C GLY A 66 13.01 -7.33 1.59
N GLU A 67 12.70 -7.37 2.89
CA GLU A 67 11.30 -7.60 3.35
C GLU A 67 10.38 -6.45 2.97
N ALA A 68 10.88 -5.22 3.07
CA ALA A 68 10.17 -4.01 2.65
C ALA A 68 10.10 -3.91 1.12
N GLU A 69 11.20 -4.23 0.42
CA GLU A 69 11.25 -4.15 -1.04
C GLU A 69 10.21 -5.02 -1.74
N ARG A 70 9.95 -6.23 -1.23
CA ARG A 70 8.91 -7.11 -1.79
C ARG A 70 7.52 -6.46 -1.75
N ILE A 71 7.17 -5.81 -0.63
CA ILE A 71 5.86 -5.16 -0.48
C ILE A 71 5.76 -3.95 -1.42
N ALA A 72 6.87 -3.23 -1.63
CA ALA A 72 6.92 -2.08 -2.54
C ALA A 72 6.82 -2.45 -4.03
N GLN A 73 7.06 -3.71 -4.40
CA GLN A 73 7.04 -4.19 -5.80
C GLN A 73 5.73 -4.91 -6.18
N SER A 74 4.75 -4.93 -5.28
CA SER A 74 3.47 -5.64 -5.47
C SER A 74 2.41 -4.81 -6.16
#